data_AF-A0A0A1FBZ1-F1
#
_entry.id   AF-A0A0A1FBZ1-F1
#
_cell.length_a   1.000
_cell.length_b   1.000
_cell.length_c   1.000
_cell.angle_alpha   90.00
_cell.angle_beta   90.00
_cell.angle_gamma   90.00
#
_symmetry.space_group_name_H-M   'P 1'
#
loop_
_entity.id
_entity.type
_entity.pdbx_description
1 polymer ?
#
loop_
_entity_poly.entity_id
_entity_poly.type
_entity_poly.pdbx_seq_one_letter_code
_entity_poly.pdbx_strand_id
1 'polypeptide(L)'
;MQGFDTQTPAGKLALTMFAGFAEFENGIRKERQQEGITRARKEGKYQGRKPKLTDEMQIELKRRYDAGENRSELARQFGVDRVTVHRYCKQS
;
A
#
# COMPACT_ATOMS: atom_id res chain seq x y z
N MET A 1 8.27 43.24 -11.32
CA MET A 1 8.01 42.20 -10.32
C MET A 1 9.37 41.84 -9.73
N GLN A 2 9.78 42.46 -8.61
CA GLN A 2 11.04 42.09 -7.94
C GLN A 2 10.89 40.66 -7.43
N GLY A 3 11.70 39.75 -7.97
CA GLY A 3 11.67 38.34 -7.64
C GLY A 3 12.16 38.10 -6.20
N PHE A 4 11.65 37.04 -5.58
CA PHE A 4 12.11 36.58 -4.28
C PHE A 4 13.56 36.09 -4.39
N ASP A 5 14.52 36.92 -3.95
CA ASP A 5 15.95 36.58 -3.99
C ASP A 5 16.40 35.86 -2.71
N THR A 6 16.47 34.53 -2.82
CA THR A 6 16.96 33.62 -1.77
C THR A 6 18.44 33.75 -1.42
N GLN A 7 19.22 34.56 -2.15
CA GLN A 7 20.64 34.77 -1.85
C GLN A 7 20.85 35.88 -0.81
N THR A 8 19.87 36.78 -0.65
CA THR A 8 19.91 37.84 0.38
C THR A 8 19.66 37.29 1.79
N PRO A 9 20.19 37.93 2.85
CA PRO A 9 19.87 37.54 4.23
C PRO A 9 18.35 37.51 4.52
N ALA A 10 17.58 38.46 3.98
CA ALA A 10 16.13 38.51 4.12
C ALA A 10 15.43 37.35 3.38
N GLY A 11 15.86 37.04 2.15
CA GLY A 11 15.33 35.91 1.39
C GLY A 11 15.64 34.56 2.02
N LYS A 12 16.83 34.38 2.60
CA LYS A 12 17.18 33.19 3.38
C LYS A 12 16.30 33.02 4.62
N LEU A 13 16.05 34.11 5.36
CA LEU A 13 15.16 34.06 6.53
C LEU A 13 13.73 33.66 6.14
N ALA A 14 13.18 34.30 5.11
CA ALA A 14 11.84 33.99 4.61
C ALA A 14 11.74 32.54 4.12
N LEU A 15 12.75 32.04 3.40
CA LEU A 15 12.80 30.64 2.96
C LEU A 15 12.79 29.67 4.13
N THR A 16 13.60 29.92 5.17
CA THR A 16 13.63 29.10 6.38
C THR A 16 12.29 29.10 7.11
N MET A 17 11.63 30.25 7.20
CA MET A 17 10.28 30.33 7.79
C MET A 17 9.28 29.50 6.99
N PHE A 18 9.28 29.60 5.66
CA PHE A 18 8.38 28.79 4.83
C PHE A 18 8.67 27.29 4.94
N ALA A 19 9.94 26.91 5.02
CA ALA A 19 10.31 25.51 5.29
C ALA A 19 9.74 25.04 6.65
N GLY A 20 9.88 25.85 7.70
CA GLY A 20 9.31 25.55 9.01
C GLY A 20 7.77 25.42 9.00
N PHE A 21 7.08 26.29 8.26
CA PHE A 21 5.63 26.16 8.07
C PHE A 21 5.25 24.88 7.32
N ALA A 22 5.96 24.55 6.24
CA ALA A 22 5.70 23.34 5.47
C ALA A 22 5.90 22.06 6.31
N GLU A 23 6.92 22.04 7.17
CA GLU A 23 7.14 20.93 8.11
C GLU A 23 6.01 20.84 9.15
N PHE A 24 5.63 21.98 9.74
CA PHE A 24 4.55 22.06 10.72
C PHE A 24 3.21 21.57 10.16
N GLU A 25 2.80 22.06 8.98
CA GLU A 25 1.55 21.65 8.34
C GLU A 25 1.54 20.16 7.99
N ASN A 26 2.68 19.63 7.52
CA ASN A 26 2.84 18.20 7.27
C ASN A 26 2.70 17.36 8.55
N GLY A 27 3.24 17.85 9.68
CA GLY A 27 3.08 17.24 10.99
C GLY A 27 1.61 17.11 11.38
N ILE A 28 0.87 18.22 11.36
CA ILE A 28 -0.57 18.24 11.67
C ILE A 28 -1.36 17.32 10.74
N ARG A 29 -1.07 17.35 9.44
CA ARG A 29 -1.74 16.50 8.45
C ARG A 29 -1.54 15.02 8.78
N LYS A 30 -0.32 14.63 9.18
CA LYS A 30 0.04 13.25 9.54
C LYS A 30 -0.67 12.80 10.81
N GLU A 31 -0.75 13.65 11.84
CA GLU A 31 -1.48 13.36 13.08
C GLU A 31 -2.96 13.07 12.79
N ARG A 32 -3.64 13.98 12.07
CA ARG A 32 -5.04 13.79 11.68
C ARG A 32 -5.25 12.55 10.82
N GLN A 33 -4.32 12.26 9.91
CA GLN A 33 -4.37 11.05 9.10
C GLN A 33 -4.28 9.80 9.97
N GLN A 34 -3.38 9.79 10.96
CA GLN A 34 -3.18 8.66 11.85
C GLN A 34 -4.42 8.39 12.72
N GLU A 35 -5.06 9.44 13.23
CA GLU A 35 -6.34 9.34 13.94
C GLU A 35 -7.44 8.75 13.04
N GLY A 36 -7.55 9.27 11.81
CA GLY A 36 -8.49 8.77 10.81
C GLY A 36 -8.27 7.30 10.45
N ILE A 37 -7.01 6.88 10.25
CA ILE A 37 -6.62 5.48 10.02
C ILE A 37 -7.02 4.62 11.22
N THR A 38 -6.72 5.07 12.44
CA THR A 38 -7.04 4.33 13.67
C THR A 38 -8.54 4.10 13.80
N ARG A 39 -9.36 5.14 13.53
CA ARG A 39 -10.82 5.01 13.51
C ARG A 39 -11.30 4.04 12.43
N ALA A 40 -10.82 4.18 11.19
CA ALA A 40 -11.21 3.31 10.09
C ALA A 40 -10.74 1.85 10.29
N ARG A 41 -9.63 1.61 10.99
CA ARG A 41 -9.21 0.26 11.42
C ARG A 41 -10.16 -0.33 12.47
N LYS A 42 -10.58 0.45 13.47
CA LYS A 42 -11.59 0.02 14.46
C LYS A 42 -12.94 -0.32 13.80
N GLU A 43 -13.32 0.43 12.76
CA GLU A 43 -14.51 0.18 11.96
C GLU A 43 -14.37 -0.98 10.94
N GLY A 44 -13.19 -1.62 10.86
CA GLY A 44 -12.97 -2.76 9.94
C GLY A 44 -12.90 -2.40 8.45
N LYS A 45 -12.72 -1.11 8.10
CA LYS A 45 -12.69 -0.66 6.70
C LYS A 45 -11.45 -1.14 5.92
N TYR A 46 -10.35 -1.39 6.61
CA TYR A 46 -9.11 -1.90 5.99
C TYR A 46 -9.13 -3.43 5.90
N GLN A 47 -9.58 -3.96 4.76
CA GLN A 47 -9.62 -5.40 4.48
C GLN A 47 -8.41 -5.90 3.67
N GLY A 48 -7.40 -5.03 3.49
CA GLY A 48 -6.23 -5.33 2.68
C GLY A 48 -6.53 -5.36 1.18
N ARG A 49 -5.60 -5.96 0.42
CA ARG A 49 -5.78 -6.16 -1.02
C ARG A 49 -6.83 -7.24 -1.25
N LYS A 50 -7.82 -6.98 -2.09
CA LYS A 50 -8.79 -7.99 -2.51
C LYS A 50 -8.06 -9.23 -3.07
N PRO A 51 -8.43 -10.46 -2.64
CA PRO A 51 -7.88 -11.69 -3.20
C PRO A 51 -8.00 -11.72 -4.72
N LYS A 52 -7.01 -12.32 -5.40
CA LYS A 52 -7.06 -12.50 -6.86
C LYS A 52 -8.01 -13.61 -7.29
N LEU A 53 -8.28 -14.56 -6.38
CA LEU A 53 -9.10 -15.75 -6.60
C LEU A 53 -10.27 -15.73 -5.62
N THR A 54 -11.44 -16.19 -6.07
CA THR A 54 -12.58 -16.47 -5.18
C THR A 54 -12.27 -17.64 -4.25
N ASP A 55 -13.05 -17.81 -3.19
CA ASP A 55 -12.84 -18.91 -2.24
C ASP A 55 -12.97 -20.28 -2.91
N GLU A 56 -13.92 -20.43 -3.84
CA GLU A 56 -14.10 -21.63 -4.66
C GLU A 56 -12.86 -21.93 -5.52
N MET A 57 -12.30 -20.89 -6.16
CA MET A 57 -11.08 -21.03 -6.95
C MET A 57 -9.86 -21.38 -6.09
N GLN A 58 -9.80 -20.86 -4.85
CA GLN A 58 -8.71 -21.20 -3.91
C GLN A 58 -8.79 -22.67 -3.48
N ILE A 59 -10.00 -23.17 -3.19
CA ILE A 59 -10.23 -24.58 -2.84
C ILE A 59 -9.83 -25.49 -4.01
N GLU A 60 -10.27 -25.18 -5.23
CA GLU A 60 -9.94 -25.99 -6.40
C GLU A 60 -8.44 -25.94 -6.72
N LEU A 61 -7.83 -24.75 -6.63
CA LEU A 61 -6.38 -24.60 -6.80
C LEU A 61 -5.60 -25.47 -5.81
N LYS A 62 -6.00 -25.49 -4.53
CA LYS A 62 -5.37 -26.32 -3.50
C LYS A 62 -5.54 -27.80 -3.79
N ARG A 63 -6.75 -28.25 -4.14
CA ARG A 63 -7.03 -29.64 -4.51
C ARG A 63 -6.13 -30.13 -5.65
N ARG A 64 -6.03 -29.34 -6.72
CA ARG A 64 -5.18 -29.67 -7.89
C ARG A 64 -3.70 -29.62 -7.59
N TYR A 65 -3.28 -28.65 -6.76
CA TYR A 65 -1.90 -28.58 -6.28
C TYR A 65 -1.53 -29.84 -5.46
N ASP A 66 -2.41 -30.27 -4.56
CA ASP A 66 -2.21 -31.46 -3.72
C ASP A 66 -2.26 -32.76 -4.55
N ALA A 67 -2.99 -32.77 -5.67
CA ALA A 67 -2.97 -33.84 -6.67
C ALA A 67 -1.67 -33.89 -7.49
N GLY A 68 -0.74 -32.94 -7.30
CA GLY A 68 0.57 -32.93 -7.94
C GLY A 68 0.62 -32.24 -9.31
N GLU A 69 -0.41 -31.46 -9.67
CA GLU A 69 -0.40 -30.73 -10.94
C GLU A 69 0.73 -29.69 -11.03
N ASN A 70 1.20 -29.43 -12.25
CA ASN A 70 2.31 -28.51 -12.48
C ASN A 70 1.93 -27.06 -12.10
N ARG A 71 2.73 -26.45 -11.22
CA ARG A 71 2.50 -25.08 -10.72
C ARG A 71 2.44 -24.01 -11.81
N SER A 72 3.21 -24.16 -12.88
CA SER A 72 3.20 -23.22 -14.00
C SER A 72 1.91 -23.32 -14.82
N GLU A 73 1.36 -24.52 -14.92
CA GLU A 73 0.11 -24.78 -15.61
C GLU A 73 -1.08 -24.26 -14.79
N LEU A 74 -1.10 -24.55 -13.48
CA LEU A 74 -2.07 -23.97 -12.54
C LEU A 74 -2.05 -22.44 -12.56
N ALA A 75 -0.86 -21.83 -12.59
CA ALA A 75 -0.74 -20.38 -12.66
C ALA A 75 -1.45 -19.80 -13.91
N ARG A 76 -1.25 -20.42 -15.09
CA ARG A 76 -1.89 -20.02 -16.34
C ARG A 76 -3.40 -20.21 -16.30
N GLN A 77 -3.87 -21.37 -15.84
CA GLN A 77 -5.30 -21.71 -15.79
C GLN A 77 -6.08 -20.79 -14.85
N PHE A 78 -5.50 -20.44 -13.70
CA PHE A 78 -6.13 -19.56 -12.71
C PHE A 78 -5.81 -18.07 -12.94
N GLY A 79 -5.06 -17.72 -14.01
CA GLY A 79 -4.74 -16.33 -14.34
C GLY A 79 -3.88 -15.61 -13.30
N VAL A 80 -3.07 -16.34 -12.54
CA VAL A 80 -2.22 -15.81 -11.46
C VAL A 80 -0.75 -16.12 -11.72
N ASP A 81 0.14 -15.42 -11.02
CA ASP A 81 1.57 -15.71 -11.07
C ASP A 81 1.90 -16.98 -10.24
N ARG A 82 3.00 -17.66 -10.59
CA ARG A 82 3.47 -18.86 -9.88
C ARG A 82 3.70 -18.63 -8.38
N VAL A 83 4.07 -17.41 -7.99
CA VAL A 83 4.30 -17.05 -6.58
C VAL A 83 2.97 -16.97 -5.83
N THR A 84 1.91 -16.50 -6.48
CA THR A 84 0.54 -16.47 -5.96
C THR A 84 0.00 -17.89 -5.79
N VAL A 85 0.24 -18.80 -6.75
CA VAL A 85 -0.08 -20.23 -6.57
C VAL A 85 0.60 -20.78 -5.31
N HIS A 86 1.91 -20.55 -5.19
CA HIS A 86 2.64 -21.01 -4.01
C HIS A 86 2.13 -20.38 -2.71
N ARG A 87 1.73 -19.11 -2.72
CA ARG A 87 1.20 -18.40 -1.55
C ARG A 87 -0.12 -19.00 -1.07
N TYR A 88 -1.05 -19.26 -1.99
CA TYR A 88 -2.33 -19.88 -1.64
C TYR A 88 -2.16 -21.31 -1.14
N CYS A 89 -1.22 -22.08 -1.70
CA CYS A 89 -1.03 -23.49 -1.34
C CYS A 89 -0.09 -23.72 -0.13
N LYS A 90 0.78 -22.76 0.23
CA LYS A 90 1.70 -22.87 1.39
C LYS A 90 1.11 -22.33 2.70
N GLN A 91 0.03 -21.55 2.66
CA GLN A 91 -0.59 -20.96 3.87
C GLN A 91 -1.41 -21.97 4.72
N SER A 92 -1.05 -23.26 4.67
CA SER A 92 -1.66 -24.30 5.50
C SER A 92 -0.79 -24.64 6.70
#